data_AF-A0A0Z8IV46-F1
#
_entry.id   AF-A0A0Z8IV46-F1
#
_cell.length_a   1.000
_cell.length_b   1.000
_cell.length_c   1.000
_cell.angle_alpha   90.00
_cell.angle_beta   90.00
_cell.angle_gamma   90.00
#
_symmetry.space_group_name_H-M   'P 1'
#
loop_
_entity.id
_entity.type
_entity.pdbx_description
1 polymer ?
#
loop_
_entity_poly.entity_id
_entity_poly.type
_entity_poly.pdbx_seq_one_letter_code
_entity_poly.pdbx_strand_id
1 'polypeptide(L)' 'MTLLSIAIPSYNSEAYLHYCVHSLVMGGDKVEILIINDGSTDRTQEIAEGL' A
#
# COMPACT_ATOMS: atom_id res chain seq x y z
N MET A 1 -11.93 -9.80 -12.11
CA MET A 1 -10.73 -10.67 -12.24
C MET A 1 -9.54 -9.76 -12.18
N THR A 2 -8.68 -9.95 -11.18
CA THR A 2 -7.44 -9.19 -11.01
C THR A 2 -6.57 -9.35 -12.24
N LEU A 3 -6.11 -8.23 -12.80
CA LEU A 3 -5.24 -8.16 -13.97
C LEU A 3 -3.79 -7.85 -13.58
N LEU A 4 -3.59 -7.12 -12.49
CA LEU A 4 -2.28 -6.70 -12.00
C LEU A 4 -2.26 -6.75 -10.47
N SER A 5 -1.27 -7.46 -9.92
CA SER A 5 -0.95 -7.43 -8.49
C SER A 5 0.29 -6.56 -8.28
N ILE A 6 0.21 -5.59 -7.36
CA ILE A 6 1.27 -4.65 -7.06
C ILE A 6 1.74 -4.88 -5.63
N ALA A 7 2.98 -5.33 -5.47
CA ALA A 7 3.62 -5.50 -4.16
C ALA A 7 4.37 -4.23 -3.77
N ILE A 8 4.05 -3.68 -2.60
CA ILE A 8 4.62 -2.43 -2.06
C ILE A 8 5.35 -2.75 -0.75
N PRO A 9 6.64 -3.10 -0.78
CA PRO A 9 7.44 -3.17 0.43
C PRO A 9 7.54 -1.78 1.07
N SER A 10 7.26 -1.70 2.36
CA SER A 10 7.15 -0.47 3.11
C SER A 10 7.90 -0.60 4.44
N TYR A 11 8.86 0.30 4.65
CA TYR A 11 9.61 0.46 5.90
C TYR A 11 9.70 1.94 6.24
N ASN A 12 9.08 2.35 7.35
CA ASN A 12 9.02 3.73 7.80
C ASN A 12 8.52 4.73 6.74
N SER A 13 7.39 4.40 6.13
CA SER A 13 6.76 5.10 5.01
C SER A 13 5.56 5.97 5.41
N GLU A 14 5.40 6.35 6.70
CA GLU A 14 4.18 7.03 7.17
C GLU A 14 3.84 8.32 6.42
N ALA A 15 4.87 9.01 5.91
CA ALA A 15 4.69 10.30 5.24
C ALA A 15 4.11 10.18 3.82
N TYR A 16 4.18 9.01 3.18
CA TYR A 16 3.90 8.87 1.75
C TYR A 16 3.14 7.60 1.33
N LEU A 17 2.89 6.65 2.23
CA LEU A 17 2.19 5.41 1.89
C LEU A 17 0.81 5.68 1.27
N HIS A 18 0.03 6.62 1.80
CA HIS A 18 -1.30 6.94 1.27
C HIS A 18 -1.23 7.53 -0.14
N TYR A 19 -0.26 8.40 -0.43
CA TYR A 19 -0.06 8.95 -1.78
C TYR A 19 0.26 7.85 -2.78
N CYS A 20 1.12 6.89 -2.39
CA CYS A 20 1.45 5.75 -3.22
C CYS A 20 0.20 4.93 -3.53
N VAL A 21 -0.55 4.49 -2.51
CA VAL A 21 -1.72 3.63 -2.68
C VAL A 21 -2.82 4.35 -3.49
N HIS A 22 -3.11 5.62 -3.19
CA HIS A 22 -4.12 6.39 -3.93
C HIS A 22 -3.79 6.57 -5.42
N SER A 23 -2.50 6.55 -5.79
CA SER A 23 -2.11 6.60 -7.20
C SER A 23 -2.38 5.29 -7.96
N LEU A 24 -2.49 4.16 -7.25
CA LEU A 24 -2.60 2.82 -7.82
C LEU A 24 -4.05 2.30 -7.87
N VAL A 25 -4.92 2.75 -6.96
CA VAL A 25 -6.34 2.35 -6.89
C VAL A 25 -7.17 2.78 -8.11
N MET A 26 -6.63 3.65 -8.98
CA MET A 26 -7.23 4.04 -10.27
C MET A 26 -7.58 2.83 -11.16
N GLY A 27 -6.91 1.69 -10.97
CA GLY A 27 -7.21 0.46 -11.69
C GLY A 27 -8.48 -0.28 -11.24
N GLY A 28 -9.11 0.14 -10.13
CA GLY A 28 -10.33 -0.46 -9.59
C GLY A 28 -10.19 -1.96 -9.32
N ASP A 29 -11.27 -2.71 -9.56
CA ASP A 29 -11.36 -4.17 -9.33
C ASP A 29 -10.42 -5.03 -10.21
N LYS A 30 -9.61 -4.39 -11.07
CA LYS A 30 -8.57 -5.05 -11.87
C LYS A 30 -7.20 -5.03 -11.19
N VAL A 31 -7.05 -4.31 -10.09
CA VAL A 31 -5.78 -4.18 -9.37
C VAL A 31 -5.90 -4.77 -7.97
N GLU A 32 -4.91 -5.56 -7.59
CA GLU A 32 -4.69 -6.01 -6.22
C GLU A 32 -3.43 -5.31 -5.70
N ILE A 33 -3.51 -4.77 -4.48
CA ILE A 33 -2.39 -4.10 -3.82
C ILE A 33 -2.02 -4.90 -2.59
N LEU A 34 -0.76 -5.32 -2.51
CA LEU A 34 -0.19 -6.00 -1.36
C LEU A 34 0.79 -5.03 -0.70
N ILE A 35 0.43 -4.51 0.47
CA ILE A 35 1.34 -3.68 1.28
C ILE A 35 2.13 -4.62 2.19
N ILE A 36 3.46 -4.65 2.06
CA ILE A 36 4.33 -5.49 2.88
C ILE A 36 5.04 -4.60 3.88
N ASN A 37 4.56 -4.59 5.12
CA ASN A 37 5.26 -3.90 6.21
C ASN A 37 6.52 -4.68 6.61
N ASP A 38 7.70 -4.13 6.34
CA ASP A 38 9.01 -4.74 6.62
C ASP A 38 9.51 -4.41 8.04
N GLY A 39 8.59 -4.49 9.03
CA GLY A 39 8.92 -4.20 10.42
C GLY A 39 9.09 -2.71 10.74
N SER A 40 8.27 -1.84 10.14
CA SER A 40 8.29 -0.40 10.41
C SER A 40 8.10 -0.09 11.91
N THR A 41 8.74 0.99 12.36
CA THR A 41 8.69 1.48 13.74
C THR A 41 7.90 2.78 13.89
N ASP A 42 7.41 3.33 12.78
CA ASP A 42 6.51 4.48 12.72
C ASP A 42 5.05 4.02 12.52
N ARG A 43 4.15 4.92 12.08
CA ARG A 43 2.74 4.60 11.85
C ARG A 43 2.44 3.95 10.50
N THR A 44 3.44 3.46 9.77
CA THR A 44 3.22 2.79 8.48
C THR A 44 2.19 1.67 8.56
N GLN A 45 2.24 0.86 9.63
CA GLN A 45 1.28 -0.24 9.82
C GLN A 45 -0.14 0.28 10.06
N GLU A 46 -0.31 1.24 10.96
CA GLU A 46 -1.62 1.85 11.25
C GLU A 46 -2.24 2.48 10.00
N ILE A 47 -1.41 3.12 9.17
CA ILE A 47 -1.84 3.70 7.89
C ILE A 47 -2.24 2.59 6.91
N ALA A 48 -1.43 1.54 6.76
CA ALA A 48 -1.71 0.42 5.85
C ALA A 48 -3.02 -0.30 6.20
N GLU A 49 -3.30 -0.51 7.49
CA GLU A 49 -4.54 -1.15 7.98
C GLU A 49 -5.78 -0.27 7.80
N GLY A 50 -5.59 1.05 7.66
CA GLY A 50 -6.66 2.03 7.46
C GLY A 50 -6.99 2.36 6.00
N LEU A 51 -6.26 1.80 5.03
CA LEU A 51 -6.46 1.97 3.59
C LEU A 51 -7.37 0.88 3.02
#